data_AF-A0A529SJW7-F1
#
_entry.id   AF-A0A529SJW7-F1
#
_cell.length_a   1.000
_cell.length_b   1.000
_cell.length_c   1.000
_cell.angle_alpha   90.00
_cell.angle_beta   90.00
_cell.angle_gamma   90.00
#
_symmetry.space_group_name_H-M   'P 1'
#
loop_
_entity.id
_entity.type
_entity.pdbx_description
1 polymer ?
#
loop_
_entity_poly.entity_id
_entity_poly.type
_entity_poly.pdbx_seq_one_letter_code
_entity_poly.pdbx_strand_id
1 'polypeptide(L)'
;YWSDNPAFDLNGDGIADTAYRPNDIFDKVVWTYPTAKLLINSPAVQVIRWAQAEFPALHPGGVIDSAPLMAPIPTALEVKP
;
A
#
# COMPACT_ATOMS: atom_id res chain seq x y z
N TYR A 1 -9.38 -2.83 7.01
CA TYR A 1 -8.85 -4.15 6.64
C TYR A 1 -8.70 -4.18 5.13
N TRP A 2 -7.56 -4.65 4.64
CA TRP A 2 -7.27 -4.80 3.22
C TRP A 2 -6.80 -6.23 2.99
N SER A 3 -7.48 -6.96 2.10
CA SER A 3 -7.25 -8.39 1.87
C SER A 3 -5.86 -8.71 1.32
N ASP A 4 -5.20 -7.70 0.74
CA ASP A 4 -3.92 -7.77 0.06
C ASP A 4 -2.80 -7.00 0.81
N ASN A 5 -3.06 -6.54 2.03
CA ASN A 5 -2.05 -5.85 2.83
C ASN A 5 -0.97 -6.84 3.35
N PRO A 6 0.30 -6.74 2.91
CA PRO A 6 1.36 -7.64 3.34
C PRO A 6 2.00 -7.22 4.68
N ALA A 7 1.50 -6.17 5.32
CA ALA A 7 2.08 -5.62 6.54
C ALA A 7 1.95 -6.57 7.74
N PHE A 8 2.84 -6.39 8.71
CA PHE A 8 2.87 -7.15 9.96
C PHE A 8 2.31 -6.30 11.11
N ASP A 9 1.84 -7.00 12.15
CA ASP A 9 1.50 -6.43 13.45
C ASP A 9 2.42 -7.08 14.49
N LEU A 10 3.42 -6.33 14.94
CA LEU A 10 4.42 -6.76 15.91
C LEU A 10 3.99 -6.48 17.35
N ASN A 11 3.02 -5.58 17.54
CA ASN A 11 2.61 -5.09 18.85
C ASN A 11 1.34 -5.83 19.37
N GLY A 12 0.62 -6.52 18.48
CA GLY A 12 -0.52 -7.39 18.77
C GLY A 12 -1.85 -6.67 18.95
N ASP A 13 -2.01 -5.43 18.48
CA ASP A 13 -3.23 -4.63 18.61
C ASP A 13 -4.26 -4.87 17.49
N GLY A 14 -3.91 -5.67 16.48
CA GLY A 14 -4.76 -5.98 15.34
C GLY A 14 -4.73 -4.92 14.23
N ILE A 15 -3.82 -3.95 14.31
CA ILE A 15 -3.55 -2.92 13.30
C ILE A 15 -2.15 -3.19 12.71
N ALA A 16 -2.02 -3.02 11.40
CA ALA A 16 -0.73 -3.11 10.73
C ALA A 16 0.17 -1.94 11.15
N ASP A 17 1.43 -2.25 11.52
CA ASP A 17 2.42 -1.24 11.93
C ASP A 17 2.87 -0.33 10.79
N THR A 18 2.53 -0.65 9.54
CA THR A 18 2.83 0.14 8.35
C THR A 18 1.56 0.60 7.67
N ALA A 19 1.51 1.90 7.32
CA ALA A 19 0.40 2.47 6.58
C ALA A 19 0.22 1.79 5.21
N TYR A 20 -1.01 1.42 4.88
CA TYR A 20 -1.35 0.78 3.61
C TYR A 20 -1.68 1.85 2.56
N ARG A 21 -1.09 1.72 1.37
CA ARG A 21 -1.25 2.66 0.25
C ARG A 21 -1.68 1.89 -0.99
N PRO A 22 -2.97 1.91 -1.37
CA PRO A 22 -3.50 1.13 -2.50
C PRO A 22 -3.14 1.68 -3.88
N ASN A 23 -2.44 2.82 -4.00
CA ASN A 23 -2.07 3.39 -5.30
C ASN A 23 -0.66 3.98 -5.26
N ASP A 24 0.29 3.25 -5.84
CA ASP A 24 1.66 3.71 -6.09
C ASP A 24 1.76 4.25 -7.53
N ILE A 25 2.56 5.28 -7.77
CA ILE A 25 2.82 5.89 -9.09
C ILE A 25 3.32 4.82 -10.08
N PHE A 26 4.01 3.81 -9.56
CA PHE A 26 4.49 2.67 -10.31
C PHE A 26 3.36 1.80 -10.89
N ASP A 27 2.23 1.65 -10.19
CA ASP A 27 1.10 0.87 -10.71
C ASP A 27 0.52 1.50 -11.97
N LYS A 28 0.42 2.83 -12.01
CA LYS A 28 -0.06 3.55 -13.20
C LYS A 28 0.86 3.33 -14.41
N VAL A 29 2.17 3.28 -14.18
CA VAL A 29 3.16 3.02 -15.24
C VAL A 29 3.03 1.59 -15.76
N VAL A 30 2.86 0.60 -14.88
CA VAL A 30 2.67 -0.81 -15.26
C VAL A 30 1.36 -1.02 -16.01
N TRP A 31 0.29 -0.34 -15.63
CA TRP A 31 -1.00 -0.39 -16.33
C TRP A 31 -0.93 0.24 -17.73
N THR A 32 -0.13 1.29 -17.91
CA THR A 32 0.04 1.96 -19.20
C THR A 32 1.01 1.21 -20.11
N TYR A 33 2.06 0.61 -19.54
CA TYR A 33 3.13 -0.07 -20.25
C TYR A 33 3.39 -1.45 -19.62
N PRO A 34 2.71 -2.52 -20.08
CA PRO A 34 2.83 -3.85 -19.48
C PRO A 34 4.27 -4.40 -19.44
N THR A 35 5.10 -4.03 -20.42
CA THR A 35 6.52 -4.39 -20.51
C THR A 35 7.37 -3.79 -19.38
N ALA A 36 6.90 -2.73 -18.71
CA ALA A 36 7.58 -2.13 -17.57
C ALA A 36 7.70 -3.09 -16.37
N LYS A 37 6.90 -4.17 -16.31
CA LYS A 37 7.04 -5.23 -15.30
C LYS A 37 8.43 -5.87 -15.28
N LEU A 38 9.13 -5.90 -16.41
CA LEU A 38 10.50 -6.41 -16.50
C LEU A 38 11.51 -5.58 -15.68
N LEU A 39 11.17 -4.32 -15.40
CA LEU A 39 12.04 -3.38 -14.71
C LEU A 39 11.81 -3.36 -13.20
N ILE A 40 10.88 -4.16 -12.66
CA ILE A 40 10.53 -4.16 -11.22
C ILE A 40 11.77 -4.31 -10.32
N ASN A 41 12.71 -5.16 -10.71
CA ASN A 41 13.95 -5.41 -9.96
C ASN A 41 15.13 -4.53 -10.41
N SER A 42 14.89 -3.54 -11.27
CA SER A 42 15.94 -2.66 -11.79
C SER A 42 16.31 -1.57 -10.77
N PRO A 43 17.56 -1.06 -10.81
CA PRO A 43 17.97 0.07 -9.99
C PRO A 43 17.10 1.33 -10.19
N ALA A 44 16.57 1.54 -11.40
CA ALA A 44 15.69 2.67 -11.68
C ALA A 44 14.40 2.64 -10.85
N VAL A 45 13.80 1.46 -10.69
CA VAL A 45 12.58 1.30 -9.87
C VAL A 45 12.91 1.46 -8.39
N GLN A 46 14.08 0.99 -7.94
CA GLN A 46 14.51 1.19 -6.55
C GLN A 46 14.69 2.68 -6.21
N VAL A 47 15.27 3.48 -7.11
CA VAL A 47 15.41 4.94 -6.93
C VAL A 47 14.06 5.63 -6.84
N ILE A 48 13.10 5.23 -7.69
CA ILE A 48 11.73 5.77 -7.66
C ILE A 48 11.06 5.45 -6.32
N ARG A 49 11.16 4.21 -5.84
CA ARG A 49 10.59 3.79 -4.55
C ARG A 49 11.22 4.52 -3.37
N TRP A 50 12.53 4.72 -3.37
CA TRP A 50 13.23 5.52 -2.35
C TRP A 50 12.73 6.98 -2.35
N ALA A 51 12.66 7.61 -3.53
CA ALA A 51 12.22 9.00 -3.64
C ALA A 51 10.75 9.18 -3.17
N GLN A 52 9.89 8.20 -3.44
CA GLN A 52 8.53 8.19 -2.92
C GLN A 52 8.49 8.09 -1.39
N ALA A 53 9.30 7.20 -0.79
CA ALA A 53 9.37 7.07 0.66
C ALA A 53 9.86 8.36 1.34
N GLU A 54 10.86 9.03 0.75
CA GLU A 54 11.46 10.25 1.29
C GLU A 54 10.57 11.49 1.10
N PHE A 55 9.77 11.53 0.02
CA PHE A 55 8.89 12.64 -0.30
C PHE A 55 7.41 12.23 -0.43
N PRO A 56 6.73 11.89 0.69
CA PRO A 56 5.33 11.47 0.67
C PRO A 56 4.38 12.50 0.03
N ALA A 57 4.72 13.79 0.11
CA ALA A 57 3.93 14.89 -0.45
C ALA A 57 3.95 14.97 -2.00
N LEU A 58 4.85 14.26 -2.68
CA LEU A 58 4.93 14.22 -4.15
C LEU A 58 4.04 13.14 -4.78
N HIS A 59 3.30 12.38 -3.97
CA HIS A 59 2.37 11.40 -4.50
C HIS A 59 1.15 12.10 -5.13
N PRO A 60 0.72 11.71 -6.35
CA PRO A 60 -0.61 12.08 -6.82
C PRO A 60 -1.59 11.49 -5.80
N GLY A 61 -2.42 12.34 -5.20
CA GLY A 61 -3.23 11.99 -4.03
C GLY A 61 -3.92 10.62 -4.13
N GLY A 62 -4.05 9.97 -2.97
CA GLY A 62 -4.67 8.66 -2.80
C GLY A 62 -5.04 8.42 -1.33
N VAL A 63 -5.87 7.42 -1.08
CA VAL A 63 -6.26 7.04 0.28
C VAL A 63 -5.05 6.43 0.98
N ILE A 64 -4.61 7.03 2.08
CA ILE A 64 -3.64 6.44 2.99
C ILE A 64 -4.45 5.90 4.17
N ASP A 65 -4.41 4.58 4.37
CA ASP A 65 -4.92 3.99 5.59
C ASP A 65 -3.77 3.97 6.61
N SER A 66 -3.80 4.90 7.56
CA SER A 66 -2.78 5.00 8.60
C SER A 66 -2.92 3.95 9.69
N ALA A 67 -4.04 3.21 9.73
CA ALA A 67 -4.31 2.16 10.72
C ALA A 67 -5.02 0.97 10.04
N PRO A 68 -4.36 0.27 9.11
CA PRO A 68 -5.01 -0.82 8.39
C PRO A 68 -5.19 -2.02 9.32
N LEU A 69 -6.43 -2.42 9.58
CA LEU A 69 -6.71 -3.64 10.35
C LEU A 69 -6.08 -4.88 9.69
N MET A 70 -5.54 -5.79 10.53
CA MET A 70 -4.91 -7.05 10.13
C MET A 70 -5.92 -8.15 9.75
N ALA A 71 -7.14 -8.08 10.29
CA ALA A 71 -8.22 -9.00 10.00
C ALA A 71 -9.51 -8.22 9.71
N PRO A 72 -10.43 -8.79 8.90
CA PRO A 72 -11.74 -8.19 8.70
C PRO A 72 -12.52 -8.19 10.02
N ILE A 73 -13.32 -7.15 10.23
CA ILE A 73 -14.22 -7.09 11.39
C ILE A 73 -15.24 -8.25 11.24
N PRO A 74 -15.47 -9.06 12.30
CA PRO A 74 -16.47 -10.13 12.24
C PRO A 74 -17.83 -9.59 11.83
N THR A 75 -18.52 -10.28 10.92
CA THR A 75 -19.81 -9.86 10.36
C THR A 75 -20.88 -9.60 11.44
N ALA A 76 -20.76 -10.22 12.62
CA ALA A 76 -21.65 -9.99 13.76
C ALA A 76 -21.49 -8.60 14.42
N LEU A 77 -20.39 -7.89 14.17
CA LEU A 77 -20.12 -6.51 14.61
C LEU A 77 -20.24 -5.50 13.47
N GLU A 78 -20.61 -5.96 12.26
CA GLU A 78 -20.86 -5.10 11.11
C GLU A 78 -22.19 -4.36 11.33
N VAL A 79 -22.11 -3.14 11.87
CA VAL A 79 -23.25 -2.23 11.88
C VAL A 79 -23.47 -1.80 10.44
N LYS A 80 -24.45 -2.45 9.79
CA LYS A 80 -24.89 -2.11 8.45
C LYS A 80 -25.46 -0.68 8.44
N PRO A 81 -25.08 0.19 7.49
CA PRO A 81 -25.61 1.54 7.39
C PRO A 81 -27.12 1.58 7.08
#